data_AF-A0A960PJ01-F1
#
_entry.id   AF-A0A960PJ01-F1
#
_cell.length_a   1.000
_cell.length_b   1.000
_cell.length_c   1.000
_cell.angle_alpha   90.00
_cell.angle_beta   90.00
_cell.angle_gamma   90.00
#
_symmetry.space_group_name_H-M   'P 1'
#
loop_
_entity.id
_entity.type
_entity.pdbx_description
1 polymer ?
#
loop_
_entity_poly.entity_id
_entity_poly.type
_entity_poly.pdbx_seq_one_letter_code
_entity_poly.pdbx_strand_id
1 'polypeptide(L)' 'AADAMDKVNPAYIPRNHLVAEALAAATEGDLDPFDRLLGVVTRPFDTDGVDPAYGQPADDEFARRFRTYCGT' A
#
# COMPACT_ATOMS: atom_id res chain seq x y z
N ALA A 1 11.45 4.38 -23.60
CA ALA A 1 12.33 4.21 -22.42
C ALA A 1 11.50 4.19 -21.14
N ALA A 2 10.60 5.18 -20.93
CA ALA A 2 9.60 5.16 -19.86
C ALA A 2 8.76 3.87 -19.85
N ASP A 3 8.20 3.46 -21.00
CA ASP A 3 7.34 2.27 -21.10
C ASP A 3 8.01 0.94 -20.70
N ALA A 4 9.35 0.87 -20.72
CA ALA A 4 10.07 -0.31 -20.26
C ALA A 4 10.25 -0.30 -18.74
N MET A 5 10.43 0.89 -18.16
CA MET A 5 10.53 1.09 -16.71
C MET A 5 9.18 0.87 -16.03
N ASP A 6 8.08 1.34 -16.62
CA ASP A 6 6.73 1.21 -16.06
C ASP A 6 6.27 -0.26 -15.95
N LYS A 7 6.84 -1.15 -16.78
CA LYS A 7 6.55 -2.59 -16.76
C LYS A 7 7.29 -3.36 -15.66
N VAL A 8 8.30 -2.76 -15.02
CA VAL A 8 9.15 -3.41 -14.02
C VAL A 8 9.19 -2.67 -12.68
N ASN A 9 8.83 -1.37 -12.68
CA ASN A 9 8.75 -0.55 -11.48
C ASN A 9 7.28 -0.45 -11.05
N PRO A 10 6.85 -1.15 -9.99
CA PRO A 10 5.47 -1.05 -9.53
C PRO A 10 5.17 0.37 -9.07
N ALA A 11 4.04 0.91 -9.52
CA ALA A 11 3.50 2.19 -9.06
C ALA A 11 2.97 2.08 -7.62
N TYR A 12 2.47 0.90 -7.24
CA TYR A 12 1.90 0.63 -5.92
C TYR A 12 2.60 -0.54 -5.22
N ILE A 13 2.89 -0.34 -3.94
CA ILE A 13 3.45 -1.36 -3.05
C ILE A 13 2.63 -1.39 -1.75
N PRO A 14 2.59 -2.52 -1.02
CA PRO A 14 1.90 -2.60 0.27
C PRO A 14 2.67 -1.79 1.33
N ARG A 15 2.55 -0.46 1.31
CA ARG A 15 3.22 0.42 2.26
C ARG A 15 2.69 0.16 3.67
N ASN A 16 3.59 0.19 4.65
CA ASN A 16 3.30 -0.18 6.03
C ASN A 16 2.13 0.59 6.67
N HIS A 17 1.92 1.85 6.34
CA HIS A 17 0.79 2.63 6.87
C HIS A 17 -0.56 2.16 6.31
N LEU A 18 -0.63 1.84 5.01
CA LEU A 18 -1.82 1.27 4.38
C LEU A 18 -2.13 -0.13 4.93
N VAL A 19 -1.09 -0.94 5.15
CA VAL A 19 -1.24 -2.27 5.77
C VAL A 19 -1.74 -2.14 7.21
N ALA A 20 -1.17 -1.22 7.99
CA ALA A 20 -1.59 -0.99 9.38
C ALA A 20 -3.04 -0.50 9.47
N GLU A 21 -3.46 0.40 8.58
CA GLU A 21 -4.85 0.85 8.45
C GLU A 21 -5.79 -0.31 8.15
N ALA A 22 -5.46 -1.12 7.13
CA ALA A 22 -6.26 -2.27 6.75
C ALA A 22 -6.41 -3.30 7.88
N LEU A 23 -5.32 -3.57 8.62
CA LEU A 23 -5.35 -4.49 9.76
C LEU A 23 -6.16 -3.92 10.95
N ALA A 24 -6.09 -2.61 11.19
CA ALA A 24 -6.86 -1.96 12.24
C ALA A 24 -8.36 -2.06 11.95
N ALA A 25 -8.79 -1.69 10.74
CA ALA A 25 -10.19 -1.81 10.31
C ALA A 25 -10.67 -3.27 10.36
N ALA A 26 -9.86 -4.21 9.87
CA ALA A 26 -10.21 -5.63 9.89
C ALA A 26 -10.40 -6.18 11.32
N THR A 27 -9.64 -5.67 12.30
CA THR A 27 -9.80 -6.03 13.71
C THR A 27 -11.13 -5.54 14.28
N GLU A 28 -11.69 -4.46 13.72
CA GLU A 28 -13.02 -3.94 14.04
C GLU A 28 -14.13 -4.61 13.21
N GLY A 29 -13.78 -5.54 12.31
CA GLY A 29 -14.71 -6.29 11.48
C GLY A 29 -14.94 -5.71 10.08
N ASP A 30 -14.23 -4.64 9.70
CA ASP A 30 -14.31 -4.03 8.37
C ASP A 30 -13.15 -4.50 7.47
N LEU A 31 -13.47 -5.32 6.47
CA LEU A 31 -12.51 -5.84 5.50
C LEU A 31 -12.38 -4.97 4.24
N ASP A 32 -13.20 -3.93 4.07
CA ASP A 32 -13.19 -3.10 2.86
C ASP A 32 -11.79 -2.48 2.59
N PRO A 33 -11.07 -1.93 3.59
CA PRO A 33 -9.74 -1.36 3.34
C PRO A 33 -8.71 -2.42 2.92
N PHE A 34 -8.83 -3.65 3.47
CA PHE A 34 -7.99 -4.78 3.07
C PHE A 34 -8.24 -5.18 1.63
N ASP A 35 -9.50 -5.37 1.24
CA ASP A 35 -9.87 -5.81 -0.12
C ASP A 35 -9.47 -4.76 -1.17
N ARG A 36 -9.64 -3.47 -0.85
CA ARG A 36 -9.19 -2.38 -1.72
C ARG A 36 -7.66 -2.37 -1.88
N LEU A 37 -6.92 -2.46 -0.78
CA LEU A 37 -5.45 -2.51 -0.84
C LEU A 37 -4.97 -3.73 -1.64
N LEU A 38 -5.58 -4.91 -1.41
CA LEU A 38 -5.28 -6.13 -2.13
C LEU A 38 -5.53 -5.98 -3.64
N GLY A 39 -6.64 -5.38 -4.04
CA GLY A 39 -6.95 -5.10 -5.44
C GLY A 39 -5.89 -4.24 -6.13
N VAL A 40 -5.35 -3.24 -5.43
CA VAL A 40 -4.30 -2.36 -5.96
C VAL A 40 -2.95 -3.06 -6.05
N VAL A 41 -2.51 -3.74 -4.98
CA VAL A 41 -1.16 -4.35 -4.96
C VAL A 41 -1.04 -5.62 -5.80
N THR A 42 -2.15 -6.23 -6.21
CA THR A 42 -2.17 -7.37 -7.14
C THR A 42 -2.06 -6.93 -8.61
N ARG A 43 -2.32 -5.64 -8.90
CA ARG A 43 -2.12 -5.02 -10.22
C ARG A 43 -1.21 -3.78 -10.09
N PRO A 44 0.02 -3.93 -9.55
CA PRO A 44 0.79 -2.80 -9.05
C PRO A 44 1.36 -1.88 -10.15
N PHE A 45 1.26 -2.28 -11.42
CA PHE A 45 1.68 -1.49 -12.59
C PHE A 45 0.52 -0.77 -13.29
N ASP A 46 -0.73 -1.03 -12.88
CA ASP A 46 -1.92 -0.45 -13.47
C ASP A 46 -2.37 0.76 -12.65
N THR A 47 -2.23 1.95 -13.22
CA THR A 47 -2.56 3.22 -12.55
C THR A 47 -3.95 3.74 -12.92
N ASP A 48 -4.63 3.11 -13.86
CA ASP A 48 -5.88 3.64 -14.41
C ASP A 48 -7.03 3.47 -13.41
N GLY A 49 -7.55 4.60 -12.92
CA GLY A 49 -8.68 4.61 -11.98
C GLY A 49 -8.34 4.18 -10.55
N VAL A 50 -7.05 4.02 -10.22
CA VAL A 50 -6.59 3.76 -8.85
C VAL A 50 -6.43 5.09 -8.11
N ASP A 51 -6.87 5.14 -6.85
CA ASP A 51 -6.68 6.31 -5.99
C ASP A 51 -5.17 6.61 -5.82
N PRO A 52 -4.70 7.83 -6.19
CA PRO A 52 -3.31 8.22 -6.03
C PRO A 52 -2.77 8.12 -4.59
N ALA A 53 -3.66 8.11 -3.58
CA ALA A 53 -3.30 7.93 -2.18
C ALA A 53 -2.50 6.64 -1.93
N TYR A 54 -2.81 5.55 -2.65
CA TYR A 54 -2.06 4.28 -2.53
C TYR A 54 -0.59 4.39 -2.96
N GLY A 55 -0.23 5.41 -3.76
CA GLY A 55 1.14 5.67 -4.18
C GLY A 55 1.93 6.56 -3.21
N GLN A 56 1.25 7.28 -2.31
CA GLN A 56 1.86 8.29 -1.46
C GLN A 56 2.71 7.70 -0.33
N PRO A 57 3.77 8.40 0.12
CA PRO A 57 4.47 8.02 1.34
C PRO A 57 3.54 8.14 2.56
N ALA A 58 3.92 7.45 3.65
CA ALA A 58 3.32 7.70 4.95
C ALA A 58 3.57 9.15 5.37
N ASP A 59 2.71 9.71 6.22
CA ASP A 59 3.04 10.96 6.90
C ASP A 59 4.27 10.81 7.82
N ASP A 60 4.89 11.94 8.13
CA ASP A 60 6.13 11.98 8.92
C ASP A 60 5.92 11.47 10.36
N GLU A 61 4.71 11.53 10.92
CA GLU A 61 4.44 11.06 12.27
C GLU A 61 4.45 9.54 12.32
N PHE A 62 3.70 8.91 11.42
CA PHE A 62 3.69 7.46 11.23
C PHE A 62 5.09 6.95 10.93
N ALA A 63 5.80 7.57 9.98
CA ALA A 63 7.13 7.15 9.57
C ALA A 63 8.13 7.16 10.73
N ARG A 64 8.03 8.13 11.65
CA ARG A 64 8.90 8.22 12.84
C ARG A 64 8.57 7.19 13.92
N ARG A 65 7.31 6.79 14.03
CA ARG A 65 6.84 5.86 15.09
C ARG A 65 6.87 4.40 14.65
N PHE A 66 6.73 4.13 13.35
CA PHE A 66 6.57 2.78 12.84
C PHE A 66 7.82 1.94 13.07
N ARG A 67 7.64 0.73 13.63
CA ARG A 67 8.72 -0.18 13.95
C ARG A 67 8.35 -1.58 13.53
N THR A 68 9.16 -2.15 12.65
CA THR A 68 9.06 -3.56 12.25
C THR A 68 10.07 -4.39 13.03
N TYR A 69 9.69 -5.63 13.30
CA TYR A 69 10.60 -6.62 13.84
C TYR A 69 10.67 -7.75 12.82
N CYS A 70 11.86 -8.00 12.28
CA CYS A 70 12.11 -9.27 11.60
C CYS A 70 12.34 -10.28 12.71
N GLY A 71 11.31 -11.07 13.06
CA GLY A 71 11.51 -12.24 13.92
C GLY A 71 12.60 -13.14 13.32
N THR A 72 13.48 -13.66 14.16
CA THR A 72 14.54 -14.61 13.76
C THR A 72 13.95 -15.93 13.29
#